data_AF-A0A965JVV7-F1
#
_entry.id   AF-A0A965JVV7-F1
#
_cell.length_a   1.000
_cell.length_b   1.000
_cell.length_c   1.000
_cell.angle_alpha   90.00
_cell.angle_beta   90.00
_cell.angle_gamma   90.00
#
_symmetry.space_group_name_H-M   'P 1'
#
loop_
_entity.id
_entity.type
_entity.pdbx_description
1 polymer ?
#
loop_
_entity_poly.entity_id
_entity_poly.type
_entity_poly.pdbx_seq_one_letter_code
_entity_poly.pdbx_strand_id
1 'polypeptide(L)'
;TLYAELSHFNINVSVINPGFVKTRLTDLNNFKMPAIIEAEEAAQIIIKDLEAKKFEIHFPKKFTIWLKILRILPYSLMLFFTKKIAK
;
A
#
# COMPACT_ATOMS: atom_id res chain seq x y z
N THR A 1 16.78 9.35 1.92
CA THR A 1 17.58 10.54 2.29
C THR A 1 16.69 11.76 2.49
N LEU A 2 15.78 12.08 1.58
CA LEU A 2 14.85 13.23 1.70
C LEU A 2 14.11 13.37 3.06
N TYR A 3 13.55 12.27 3.60
CA TYR A 3 12.87 12.29 4.90
C TYR A 3 13.78 12.75 6.04
N ALA A 4 15.01 12.24 6.08
CA ALA A 4 15.97 12.58 7.14
C ALA A 4 16.44 14.04 7.00
N GLU A 5 16.73 14.48 5.77
CA GLU A 5 17.18 15.85 5.48
C GLU A 5 16.14 16.91 5.87
N LEU A 6 14.87 16.67 5.51
CA LEU A 6 13.79 17.63 5.74
C LEU A 6 13.25 17.63 7.18
N SER A 7 13.51 16.57 7.94
CA SER A 7 13.10 16.47 9.35
C SER A 7 13.68 17.59 10.23
N HIS A 8 14.90 18.04 9.93
CA HIS A 8 15.56 19.15 10.63
C HIS A 8 14.88 20.50 10.41
N PHE A 9 14.15 20.65 9.31
CA PHE A 9 13.38 21.85 8.98
C PHE A 9 11.92 21.76 9.46
N ASN A 10 11.59 20.74 10.27
CA ASN A 10 10.24 20.45 10.72
C ASN A 10 9.26 20.17 9.57
N ILE A 11 9.79 19.69 8.43
CA ILE A 11 9.01 19.29 7.25
C ILE A 11 8.85 17.77 7.29
N ASN A 12 7.59 17.32 7.34
CA ASN A 12 7.28 15.90 7.31
C ASN A 12 7.18 15.38 5.86
N VAL A 13 7.73 14.21 5.60
CA VAL A 13 7.66 13.53 4.30
C VAL A 13 7.00 12.17 4.50
N SER A 14 6.02 11.86 3.65
CA SER A 14 5.28 10.59 3.69
C SER A 14 5.29 9.93 2.31
N VAL A 15 5.41 8.60 2.28
CA VAL A 15 5.28 7.77 1.08
C VAL A 15 3.92 7.09 1.11
N ILE A 16 3.12 7.29 0.05
CA ILE A 16 1.80 6.70 -0.09
C ILE A 16 1.87 5.54 -1.07
N ASN A 17 1.58 4.34 -0.57
CA ASN A 17 1.53 3.08 -1.32
C ASN A 17 0.09 2.56 -1.35
N PRO A 18 -0.76 3.09 -2.26
CA PRO A 18 -2.14 2.64 -2.36
C PRO A 18 -2.22 1.26 -3.02
N GLY A 19 -3.21 0.47 -2.60
CA GLY A 19 -3.73 -0.65 -3.36
C GLY A 19 -4.62 -0.15 -4.50
N PHE A 20 -5.62 -0.93 -4.88
CA PHE A 20 -6.55 -0.51 -5.91
C PHE A 20 -7.54 0.52 -5.37
N VAL A 21 -7.67 1.64 -6.08
CA VAL A 21 -8.63 2.70 -5.78
C VAL A 21 -9.52 2.90 -6.98
N LYS A 22 -10.84 2.89 -6.77
CA LYS A 22 -11.82 3.06 -7.83
C LYS A 22 -11.77 4.48 -8.37
N THR A 23 -11.32 4.60 -9.61
CA THR A 23 -11.17 5.83 -10.36
C THR A 23 -11.53 5.55 -11.82
N ARG A 24 -11.78 6.62 -12.60
CA ARG A 24 -11.99 6.49 -14.05
C ARG A 24 -10.85 5.74 -14.75
N LEU A 25 -9.62 5.80 -14.22
CA LEU A 25 -8.46 5.10 -14.76
C LEU A 25 -8.54 3.59 -14.48
N THR A 26 -8.92 3.19 -13.27
CA THR A 26 -9.05 1.77 -12.92
C THR A 26 -10.27 1.10 -13.53
N ASP A 27 -11.32 1.87 -13.84
CA ASP A 27 -12.53 1.33 -14.50
C ASP A 27 -12.24 0.82 -15.92
N LEU A 28 -11.15 1.26 -16.54
CA LEU A 28 -10.69 0.79 -17.85
C LEU A 28 -9.94 -0.54 -17.77
N ASN A 29 -9.66 -1.06 -16.56
CA ASN A 29 -8.88 -2.27 -16.36
C ASN A 29 -9.76 -3.52 -16.47
N ASN A 30 -9.35 -4.46 -17.33
CA ASN A 30 -10.06 -5.72 -17.55
C ASN A 30 -9.66 -6.85 -16.57
N PHE A 31 -8.93 -6.54 -15.50
CA PHE A 31 -8.47 -7.52 -14.52
C PHE A 31 -9.20 -7.37 -13.18
N LYS A 32 -9.33 -8.48 -12.44
CA LYS A 32 -9.90 -8.43 -11.08
C LYS A 32 -8.95 -7.67 -10.17
N MET A 33 -9.41 -6.55 -9.63
CA MET A 33 -8.70 -5.70 -8.66
C MET A 33 -9.10 -6.10 -7.23
N PRO A 34 -8.37 -7.01 -6.58
CA PRO A 34 -8.73 -7.47 -5.23
C PRO A 34 -8.64 -6.31 -4.23
N ALA A 35 -9.62 -6.24 -3.33
CA ALA A 35 -9.68 -5.22 -2.28
C ALA A 35 -9.63 -3.78 -2.82
N ILE A 36 -10.29 -3.52 -3.96
CA ILE A 36 -10.52 -2.15 -4.45
C ILE A 36 -11.37 -1.38 -3.44
N ILE A 37 -10.96 -0.14 -3.16
CA ILE A 37 -11.71 0.77 -2.29
C ILE A 37 -12.17 2.00 -3.06
N GLU A 38 -13.17 2.71 -2.53
CA GLU A 38 -13.65 3.96 -3.13
C GLU A 38 -12.62 5.10 -2.94
N ALA A 39 -12.59 6.05 -3.87
CA ALA A 39 -11.64 7.17 -3.83
C ALA A 39 -11.78 8.03 -2.56
N GLU A 40 -13.00 8.21 -2.08
CA GLU A 40 -13.30 8.95 -0.84
C GLU A 40 -12.68 8.24 0.38
N GLU A 41 -12.80 6.92 0.46
CA GLU A 41 -12.18 6.14 1.54
C GLU A 41 -10.65 6.24 1.50
N ALA A 42 -10.05 6.16 0.30
CA ALA A 42 -8.61 6.35 0.13
C ALA A 42 -8.16 7.73 0.61
N ALA A 43 -8.87 8.79 0.26
CA ALA A 43 -8.57 10.16 0.67
C ALA A 43 -8.62 10.33 2.20
N GLN A 44 -9.66 9.79 2.85
CA GLN A 44 -9.79 9.83 4.31
C GLN A 44 -8.63 9.12 5.03
N ILE A 45 -8.19 7.96 4.51
CA ILE A 45 -7.04 7.25 5.07
C ILE A 45 -5.75 8.08 4.91
N ILE A 46 -5.53 8.66 3.73
CA ILE A 46 -4.36 9.50 3.45
C ILE A 46 -4.31 10.68 4.41
N ILE A 47 -5.39 11.47 4.51
CA ILE A 47 -5.44 12.67 5.35
C ILE A 47 -5.16 12.30 6.81
N LYS A 48 -5.86 11.29 7.34
CA LYS A 48 -5.67 10.82 8.71
C LYS A 48 -4.23 10.40 9.01
N ASP A 49 -3.59 9.65 8.11
CA ASP A 49 -2.24 9.15 8.33
C ASP A 49 -1.16 10.23 8.06
N LEU A 50 -1.45 11.23 7.22
CA LEU A 50 -0.63 12.44 7.07
C LEU A 50 -0.66 13.32 8.33
N GLU A 51 -1.83 13.56 8.90
CA GLU A 51 -2.00 14.29 10.17
C GLU A 51 -1.26 13.60 11.32
N ALA A 52 -1.26 12.26 11.33
CA ALA A 52 -0.51 11.45 12.28
C ALA A 52 1.02 11.40 11.99
N LYS A 53 1.51 12.16 11.00
CA LYS A 53 2.92 12.22 10.57
C LYS A 53 3.55 10.86 10.26
N LYS A 54 2.78 9.92 9.69
CA LYS A 54 3.32 8.60 9.34
C LYS A 54 4.22 8.69 8.12
N PHE A 55 5.39 8.07 8.21
CA PHE A 55 6.31 7.99 7.07
C PHE A 55 5.75 7.11 5.94
N GLU A 56 5.17 5.95 6.26
CA GLU A 56 4.59 5.05 5.25
C GLU A 56 3.07 4.95 5.43
N ILE A 57 2.33 5.31 4.38
CA ILE A 57 0.87 5.25 4.32
C ILE A 57 0.50 4.20 3.28
N HIS A 58 -0.18 3.14 3.69
CA HIS A 58 -0.58 2.07 2.78
C HIS A 58 -1.96 1.52 3.13
N PHE A 59 -2.76 1.22 2.11
CA PHE A 59 -4.13 0.74 2.25
C PHE A 59 -4.55 -0.07 1.02
N PRO A 60 -5.47 -1.03 1.17
CA PRO A 60 -6.07 -1.48 2.42
C PRO A 60 -5.07 -2.27 3.28
N LYS A 61 -5.06 -2.01 4.59
CA LYS A 61 -4.04 -2.53 5.53
C LYS A 61 -4.00 -4.05 5.58
N LYS A 62 -5.16 -4.70 5.59
CA LYS A 62 -5.24 -6.18 5.62
C LYS A 62 -4.51 -6.80 4.42
N PHE A 63 -4.78 -6.31 3.20
CA PHE A 63 -4.16 -6.83 1.98
C PHE A 63 -2.65 -6.56 1.93
N THR A 64 -2.25 -5.32 2.17
CA THR A 64 -0.85 -4.89 2.12
C THR A 64 0.01 -5.57 3.19
N ILE A 65 -0.54 -5.85 4.39
CA ILE A 65 0.16 -6.60 5.45
C ILE A 65 0.45 -8.04 5.00
N TRP A 66 -0.51 -8.75 4.39
CA TRP A 66 -0.28 -10.10 3.87
C TRP A 66 0.85 -10.14 2.83
N LEU A 67 0.89 -9.16 1.92
CA LEU A 67 1.97 -9.05 0.94
C LEU A 67 3.33 -8.77 1.60
N LYS A 68 3.37 -7.89 2.62
CA LYS A 68 4.60 -7.61 3.38
C LYS A 68 5.10 -8.85 4.12
N ILE A 69 4.21 -9.67 4.69
CA ILE A 69 4.56 -10.93 5.34
C ILE A 69 5.14 -11.91 4.32
N LEU A 70 4.50 -12.06 3.15
CA LEU A 70 4.98 -12.92 2.08
C LEU A 70 6.40 -12.54 1.63
N ARG A 71 6.71 -11.23 1.59
CA ARG A 71 8.03 -10.71 1.22
C ARG A 71 9.14 -11.05 2.22
N ILE A 72 8.82 -11.20 3.50
CA ILE A 72 9.80 -11.51 4.56
C ILE A 72 10.06 -13.03 4.64
N LEU A 73 9.19 -13.83 4.04
CA LEU A 73 9.27 -15.28 4.11
C LEU A 73 10.53 -15.82 3.42
N PRO A 74 11.21 -16.84 3.99
CA PRO A 74 12.29 -17.55 3.31
C PRO A 74 11.86 -18.04 1.93
N TYR A 75 12.78 -18.00 0.96
CA TYR A 75 12.49 -18.32 -0.44
C TYR A 75 11.80 -19.67 -0.63
N SER A 76 12.14 -20.70 0.15
CA SER A 76 11.51 -22.02 0.09
C SER A 76 10.01 -21.98 0.35
N LEU A 77 9.58 -21.25 1.38
CA LEU A 77 8.17 -21.09 1.73
C LEU A 77 7.47 -20.16 0.73
N MET A 78 8.11 -19.07 0.32
CA MET A 78 7.53 -18.14 -0.66
C MET A 78 7.23 -18.86 -1.98
N LEU A 79 8.19 -19.64 -2.50
CA LEU A 79 8.02 -20.42 -3.73
C LEU A 79 6.96 -21.52 -3.60
N PHE A 80 6.79 -22.10 -2.41
CA PHE A 80 5.70 -23.05 -2.15
C PHE A 80 4.31 -22.39 -2.25
N PHE A 81 4.14 -21.23 -1.59
CA PHE A 81 2.87 -20.50 -1.63
C PHE A 81 2.57 -19.93 -3.02
N THR A 82 3.56 -19.36 -3.72
CA THR A 82 3.34 -18.79 -5.07
C THR A 82 3.01 -19.87 -6.09
N LYS A 83 3.64 -21.06 -6.03
CA LYS A 83 3.26 -22.21 -6.88
C LYS A 83 1.81 -22.66 -6.66
N LYS A 84 1.30 -22.53 -5.44
CA LYS A 84 -0.08 -22.90 -5.10
C LYS A 84 -1.11 -21.86 -5.56
N ILE A 85 -0.72 -20.60 -5.66
CA ILE A 85 -1.57 -19.48 -6.12
C ILE A 85 -1.59 -19.37 -7.65
N ALA A 86 -0.49 -19.73 -8.31
CA ALA A 86 -0.39 -19.73 -9.78
C ALA A 86 -1.13 -20.90 -10.45
N LYS A 87 -1.73 -21.78 -9.67
CA LYS A 87 -2.51 -22.96 -10.10
C LYS A 87 -3.98 -22.73 -9.80
#